data_AF-A0AA38KSG5-F1
#
_entry.id   AF-A0AA38KSG5-F1
#
_cell.length_a   1.000
_cell.length_b   1.000
_cell.length_c   1.000
_cell.angle_alpha   90.00
_cell.angle_beta   90.00
_cell.angle_gamma   90.00
#
_symmetry.space_group_name_H-M   'P 1'
#
loop_
_entity.id
_entity.type
_entity.pdbx_description
1 polymer ?
#
loop_
_entity_poly.entity_id
_entity_poly.type
_entity_poly.pdbx_seq_one_letter_code
_entity_poly.pdbx_strand_id
1 'polypeptide(L)'
;MLLLISSPGNLRYMRGLRDIVFVLASSLLLIAHAAPLVVPRGLLGTTWIEASISSDVFLNDPKDKELFSTTLTGVKLGQRLTPRGKYNAGLYLLSGTYKGHPGSSLVLKIMKSTDNAALGEAKALREIGDLVASGMLSDKLVSRQPVPVIIMLKKPGDVLSTTKAYKEANVAIKEQMRTQTNKLKCEKVASLAVTKHILHLDNHEGNGLVTLSGNTVASLELIDFGVPDTYLVRKSVKEADVAEIESPISLMNVLSHAESCNATEETMQCKI
;
A
#
# COMPACT_ATOMS: atom_id res chain seq x y z
N MET A 1 41.86 -48.92 -25.30
CA MET A 1 42.60 -48.99 -24.01
C MET A 1 41.62 -48.58 -22.92
N LEU A 2 40.82 -49.53 -22.43
CA LEU A 2 40.83 -50.07 -21.04
C LEU A 2 40.84 -48.94 -19.97
N LEU A 3 39.91 -48.83 -19.01
CA LEU A 3 39.29 -49.86 -18.16
C LEU A 3 37.99 -49.36 -17.48
N LEU A 4 37.04 -50.29 -17.33
CA LEU A 4 35.87 -50.26 -16.45
C LEU A 4 36.28 -50.57 -15.00
N ILE A 5 35.61 -49.97 -13.99
CA ILE A 5 35.42 -50.60 -12.67
C ILE A 5 33.99 -50.33 -12.17
N SER A 6 33.28 -51.45 -11.96
CA SER A 6 32.04 -51.60 -11.22
C SER A 6 32.28 -51.72 -9.71
N SER A 7 31.33 -51.31 -8.87
CA SER A 7 30.82 -52.22 -7.82
C SER A 7 29.53 -51.72 -7.15
N PRO A 8 28.52 -52.60 -6.92
CA PRO A 8 27.34 -52.36 -6.12
C PRO A 8 27.49 -52.93 -4.69
N GLY A 9 26.92 -52.25 -3.69
CA GLY A 9 26.88 -52.71 -2.30
C GLY A 9 25.46 -52.74 -1.75
N ASN A 10 24.85 -53.93 -1.74
CA ASN A 10 23.66 -54.26 -0.97
C ASN A 10 24.05 -54.49 0.50
N LEU A 11 23.28 -53.98 1.46
CA LEU A 11 23.17 -54.60 2.79
C LEU A 11 21.77 -54.41 3.37
N ARG A 12 21.02 -55.51 3.37
CA ARG A 12 19.88 -55.79 4.26
C ARG A 12 20.44 -55.99 5.67
N TYR A 13 19.80 -55.41 6.68
CA TYR A 13 19.78 -56.02 8.02
C TYR A 13 18.46 -55.80 8.74
N MET A 14 18.08 -56.84 9.48
CA MET A 14 16.74 -57.13 9.98
C MET A 14 16.40 -56.47 11.31
N ARG A 15 15.07 -56.33 11.49
CA ARG A 15 14.24 -56.47 12.71
C ARG A 15 14.97 -56.59 14.06
N GLY A 16 14.54 -55.72 14.98
CA GLY A 16 14.59 -55.96 16.42
C GLY A 16 13.47 -55.20 17.12
N LEU A 17 12.39 -55.90 17.46
CA LEU A 17 11.39 -55.46 18.43
C LEU A 17 12.08 -55.20 19.78
N ARG A 18 11.80 -54.05 20.39
CA ARG A 18 11.89 -53.91 21.84
C ARG A 18 10.96 -52.80 22.31
N ASP A 19 9.87 -53.23 22.92
CA ASP A 19 8.86 -52.43 23.59
C ASP A 19 9.47 -51.50 24.64
N ILE A 20 9.19 -50.20 24.56
CA ILE A 20 8.98 -49.35 25.74
C ILE A 20 7.83 -48.38 25.46
N VAL A 21 6.76 -48.63 26.21
CA VAL A 21 5.64 -47.78 26.54
C VAL A 21 6.05 -46.31 26.74
N PHE A 22 5.59 -45.43 25.84
CA PHE A 22 5.32 -44.01 26.14
C PHE A 22 4.03 -43.61 25.42
N VAL A 23 2.94 -44.27 25.82
CA VAL A 23 1.59 -43.73 25.62
C VAL A 23 1.32 -42.88 26.86
N LEU A 24 1.39 -41.56 26.72
CA LEU A 24 0.62 -40.53 27.43
C LEU A 24 1.29 -39.15 27.27
N ALA A 25 0.46 -38.17 26.94
CA ALA A 25 0.75 -36.73 26.96
C ALA A 25 1.55 -36.12 25.80
N SER A 26 1.31 -36.53 24.56
CA SER A 26 1.36 -35.57 23.44
C SER A 26 0.11 -34.71 23.49
N SER A 27 0.03 -33.83 24.48
CA SER A 27 -0.90 -32.72 24.47
C SER A 27 -0.68 -31.98 23.16
N LEU A 28 -1.65 -32.09 22.26
CA LEU A 28 -1.82 -31.19 21.13
C LEU A 28 -1.91 -29.77 21.69
N LEU A 29 -0.76 -29.17 21.95
CA LEU A 29 -0.61 -27.73 22.02
C LEU A 29 -0.77 -27.24 20.58
N LEU A 30 -2.03 -27.15 20.15
CA LEU A 30 -2.46 -26.24 19.10
C LEU A 30 -2.18 -24.83 19.64
N ILE A 31 -0.90 -24.43 19.60
CA ILE A 31 -0.54 -23.03 19.75
C ILE A 31 -0.99 -22.40 18.45
N ALA A 32 -2.25 -21.98 18.40
CA ALA A 32 -2.76 -21.10 17.38
C ALA A 32 -1.90 -19.84 17.45
N HIS A 33 -0.88 -19.77 16.60
CA HIS A 33 -0.07 -18.58 16.40
C HIS A 33 -0.95 -17.58 15.66
N ALA A 34 -1.86 -16.94 16.39
CA ALA A 34 -2.43 -15.68 15.96
C ALA A 34 -1.29 -14.67 16.07
N ALA A 35 -0.52 -14.50 14.99
CA ALA A 35 0.43 -13.40 14.91
C ALA A 35 -0.35 -12.12 15.25
N PRO A 36 0.07 -11.35 16.27
CA PRO A 36 -0.64 -10.15 16.64
C PRO A 36 -0.68 -9.23 15.43
N LEU A 37 -1.87 -8.73 15.10
CA LEU A 37 -2.04 -7.70 14.09
C LEU A 37 -1.13 -6.53 14.51
N VAL A 38 -0.10 -6.24 13.72
CA VAL A 38 0.77 -5.08 13.96
C VAL A 38 -0.03 -3.85 13.51
N VAL A 39 -0.90 -3.38 14.40
CA VAL A 39 -1.61 -2.12 14.21
C VAL A 39 -0.71 -1.02 14.77
N PRO A 40 -0.47 0.08 14.04
CA PRO A 40 0.19 1.26 14.60
C PRO A 40 -0.36 1.61 15.99
N ARG A 41 0.50 2.03 16.93
CA ARG A 41 0.12 2.25 18.33
C ARG A 41 -1.07 3.20 18.53
N GLY A 42 -1.30 4.14 17.60
CA GLY A 42 -2.45 5.06 17.62
C GLY A 42 -3.79 4.45 17.18
N LEU A 43 -3.80 3.20 16.72
CA LEU A 43 -4.99 2.47 16.27
C LEU A 43 -5.33 1.31 17.22
N LEU A 44 -4.62 1.21 18.35
CA LEU A 44 -4.91 0.23 19.38
C LEU A 44 -6.30 0.52 19.96
N GLY A 45 -7.23 -0.42 19.78
CA GLY A 45 -8.62 -0.30 20.26
C GLY A 45 -9.65 -0.03 19.17
N THR A 46 -9.23 0.30 17.94
CA THR A 46 -10.19 0.43 16.82
C THR A 46 -10.67 -0.96 16.42
N THR A 47 -11.93 -1.29 16.72
CA THR A 47 -12.47 -2.62 16.41
C THR A 47 -12.89 -2.77 14.94
N TRP A 48 -12.93 -1.68 14.20
CA TRP A 48 -13.43 -1.63 12.83
C TRP A 48 -12.34 -1.69 11.75
N ILE A 49 -11.06 -1.53 12.11
CA ILE A 49 -9.94 -1.84 11.22
C ILE A 49 -9.74 -3.36 11.24
N GLU A 50 -9.87 -4.01 10.09
CA GLU A 50 -9.81 -5.48 10.01
C GLU A 50 -8.39 -5.97 9.77
N ALA A 51 -7.71 -5.42 8.78
CA ALA A 51 -6.39 -5.89 8.39
C ALA A 51 -5.60 -4.89 7.53
N SER A 52 -4.27 -5.02 7.50
CA SER A 52 -3.45 -4.35 6.47
C SER A 52 -3.74 -4.93 5.08
N ILE A 53 -3.61 -4.12 4.03
CA ILE A 53 -3.75 -4.58 2.64
C ILE A 53 -2.72 -5.65 2.22
N SER A 54 -1.64 -5.83 2.99
CA SER A 54 -0.64 -6.88 2.73
C SER A 54 -0.89 -8.19 3.48
N SER A 55 -1.99 -8.27 4.24
CA SER A 55 -2.36 -9.47 4.99
C SER A 55 -3.07 -10.50 4.12
N ASP A 56 -3.06 -11.77 4.55
CA ASP A 56 -3.85 -12.83 3.91
C ASP A 56 -5.36 -12.67 4.14
N VAL A 57 -5.77 -11.88 5.14
CA VAL A 57 -7.19 -11.50 5.33
C VAL A 57 -7.66 -10.65 4.16
N PHE A 58 -6.85 -9.66 3.76
CA PHE A 58 -7.16 -8.84 2.59
C PHE A 58 -6.89 -9.58 1.28
N LEU A 59 -5.82 -10.37 1.18
CA LEU A 59 -5.42 -11.12 -0.02
C LEU A 59 -6.00 -12.54 -0.05
N ASN A 60 -7.30 -12.64 0.20
CA ASN A 60 -8.01 -13.90 0.41
C ASN A 60 -8.64 -14.52 -0.85
N ASP A 61 -8.67 -13.81 -1.99
CA ASP A 61 -9.17 -14.34 -3.26
C ASP A 61 -7.99 -14.99 -4.03
N PRO A 62 -8.11 -16.23 -4.51
CA PRO A 62 -7.10 -16.86 -5.37
C PRO A 62 -6.65 -15.97 -6.54
N LYS A 63 -7.55 -15.17 -7.13
CA LYS A 63 -7.24 -14.23 -8.22
C LYS A 63 -6.28 -13.13 -7.80
N ASP A 64 -6.18 -12.81 -6.52
CA ASP A 64 -5.22 -11.82 -6.02
C ASP A 64 -3.80 -12.30 -6.26
N LYS A 65 -3.52 -13.59 -6.04
CA LYS A 65 -2.18 -14.16 -6.28
C LYS A 65 -1.79 -14.19 -7.76
N GLU A 66 -2.76 -14.00 -8.66
CA GLU A 66 -2.56 -13.96 -10.12
C GLU A 66 -2.41 -12.53 -10.67
N LEU A 67 -2.48 -11.47 -9.84
CA LEU A 67 -2.45 -10.08 -10.31
C LEU A 67 -1.22 -9.73 -11.18
N PHE A 68 -0.09 -10.41 -10.98
CA PHE A 68 1.13 -10.23 -11.77
C PHE A 68 1.49 -11.45 -12.64
N SER A 69 0.58 -12.40 -12.86
CA SER A 69 0.87 -13.60 -13.67
C SER A 69 0.90 -13.33 -15.17
N THR A 70 0.18 -12.29 -15.62
CA THR A 70 0.00 -11.98 -17.04
C THR A 70 1.10 -11.05 -17.56
N THR A 71 1.64 -11.34 -18.75
CA THR A 71 2.53 -10.39 -19.45
C THR A 71 1.69 -9.30 -20.13
N LEU A 72 1.96 -8.04 -19.79
CA LEU A 72 1.32 -6.89 -20.41
C LEU A 72 1.94 -6.60 -21.78
N THR A 73 1.07 -6.38 -22.77
CA THR A 73 1.45 -6.04 -24.14
C THR A 73 0.86 -4.68 -24.53
N GLY A 74 1.46 -4.01 -25.52
CA GLY A 74 0.98 -2.72 -26.02
C GLY A 74 1.16 -1.53 -25.07
N VAL A 75 1.85 -1.72 -23.94
CA VAL A 75 2.23 -0.63 -23.03
C VAL A 75 3.32 0.21 -23.70
N LYS A 76 3.09 1.51 -23.86
CA LYS A 76 4.09 2.46 -24.35
C LYS A 76 4.45 3.41 -23.22
N LEU A 77 5.70 3.36 -22.77
CA LEU A 77 6.19 4.27 -21.74
C LEU A 77 6.28 5.70 -22.30
N GLY A 78 5.93 6.67 -21.47
CA GLY A 78 6.08 8.09 -21.75
C GLY A 78 7.08 8.72 -20.78
N GLN A 79 6.77 9.92 -20.32
CA GLN A 79 7.61 10.66 -19.38
C GLN A 79 7.73 9.93 -18.04
N ARG A 80 8.97 9.80 -17.55
CA ARG A 80 9.22 9.37 -16.17
C ARG A 80 8.80 10.50 -15.21
N LEU A 81 7.93 10.18 -14.25
CA LEU A 81 7.42 11.11 -13.24
C LEU A 81 8.36 11.19 -12.04
N THR A 82 8.77 10.03 -11.52
CA THR A 82 9.66 9.95 -10.36
C THR A 82 10.76 8.91 -10.60
N PRO A 83 11.95 9.10 -9.98
CA PRO A 83 13.05 8.18 -10.13
C PRO A 83 12.75 6.83 -9.46
N ARG A 84 13.06 6.66 -8.17
CA ARG A 84 12.92 5.40 -7.44
C ARG A 84 12.46 5.69 -6.02
N GLY A 85 11.44 5.00 -5.55
CA GLY A 85 10.92 5.10 -4.20
C GLY A 85 11.36 3.95 -3.28
N LYS A 86 10.84 3.99 -2.04
CA LYS A 86 11.05 2.93 -1.04
C LYS A 86 10.49 1.58 -1.51
N TYR A 87 9.30 1.58 -2.13
CA TYR A 87 8.62 0.34 -2.57
C TYR A 87 8.44 0.22 -4.08
N ASN A 88 8.82 1.24 -4.85
CA ASN A 88 8.72 1.23 -6.31
C ASN A 88 10.08 1.49 -6.97
N ALA A 89 10.25 1.01 -8.21
CA ALA A 89 11.41 1.25 -9.04
C ALA A 89 11.25 2.49 -9.96
N GLY A 90 10.06 3.09 -9.96
CA GLY A 90 9.76 4.36 -10.61
C GLY A 90 8.30 4.49 -11.02
N LEU A 91 7.91 5.73 -11.35
CA LEU A 91 6.61 6.10 -11.90
C LEU A 91 6.77 6.69 -13.29
N TYR A 92 5.87 6.32 -14.20
CA TYR A 92 5.86 6.77 -15.59
C TYR A 92 4.45 7.18 -15.98
N LEU A 93 4.32 8.24 -16.78
CA LEU A 93 3.15 8.40 -17.63
C LEU A 93 3.22 7.42 -18.78
N LEU A 94 2.07 6.99 -19.28
CA LEU A 94 2.02 6.26 -20.54
C LEU A 94 1.92 7.22 -21.73
N SER A 95 2.31 6.74 -22.90
CA SER A 95 2.10 7.41 -24.18
C SER A 95 1.11 6.63 -25.05
N GLY A 96 0.51 7.30 -26.04
CA GLY A 96 -0.47 6.67 -26.94
C GLY A 96 -1.80 6.34 -26.25
N THR A 97 -2.30 5.12 -26.46
CA THR A 97 -3.56 4.62 -25.91
C THR A 97 -3.34 3.22 -25.34
N TYR A 98 -3.93 2.94 -24.18
CA TYR A 98 -3.86 1.62 -23.56
C TYR A 98 -5.23 1.25 -22.97
N LYS A 99 -5.77 0.09 -23.38
CA LYS A 99 -7.10 -0.39 -22.99
C LYS A 99 -8.21 0.68 -23.09
N GLY A 100 -8.20 1.46 -24.17
CA GLY A 100 -9.19 2.52 -24.42
C GLY A 100 -8.93 3.85 -23.70
N HIS A 101 -7.92 3.93 -22.82
CA HIS A 101 -7.55 5.17 -22.14
C HIS A 101 -6.41 5.90 -22.86
N PRO A 102 -6.45 7.24 -22.95
CA PRO A 102 -5.28 8.03 -23.33
C PRO A 102 -4.11 7.76 -22.37
N GLY A 103 -2.90 7.61 -22.90
CA GLY A 103 -1.71 7.34 -22.07
C GLY A 103 -1.44 8.44 -21.04
N SER A 104 -1.77 9.69 -21.38
CA SER A 104 -1.65 10.85 -20.47
C SER A 104 -2.60 10.81 -19.27
N SER A 105 -3.66 10.00 -19.32
CA SER A 105 -4.56 9.77 -18.19
C SER A 105 -4.18 8.54 -17.36
N LEU A 106 -3.02 7.92 -17.62
CA LEU A 106 -2.55 6.74 -16.93
C LEU A 106 -1.17 6.95 -16.30
N VAL A 107 -1.00 6.38 -15.11
CA VAL A 107 0.30 6.24 -14.45
C VAL A 107 0.64 4.75 -14.38
N LEU A 108 1.89 4.43 -14.72
CA LEU A 108 2.49 3.12 -14.51
C LEU A 108 3.47 3.20 -13.34
N LYS A 109 3.26 2.34 -12.34
CA LYS A 109 4.15 2.13 -11.19
C LYS A 109 4.88 0.81 -11.35
N ILE A 110 6.20 0.85 -11.33
CA ILE A 110 7.03 -0.36 -11.37
C ILE A 110 7.27 -0.82 -9.95
N MET A 111 6.86 -2.05 -9.65
CA MET A 111 7.05 -2.67 -8.33
C MET A 111 8.42 -3.32 -8.24
N LYS A 112 8.98 -3.41 -7.03
CA LYS A 112 10.29 -4.07 -6.81
C LYS A 112 10.19 -5.60 -6.83
N SER A 113 9.02 -6.14 -6.52
CA SER A 113 8.73 -7.56 -6.30
C SER A 113 7.23 -7.80 -6.49
N THR A 114 6.83 -9.07 -6.57
CA THR A 114 5.42 -9.53 -6.57
C THR A 114 4.98 -10.01 -5.19
N ASP A 115 5.47 -9.35 -4.13
CA ASP A 115 5.13 -9.71 -2.75
C ASP A 115 3.74 -9.21 -2.34
N ASN A 116 3.32 -9.56 -1.12
CA ASN A 116 2.01 -9.16 -0.60
C ASN A 116 1.82 -7.62 -0.55
N ALA A 117 2.87 -6.81 -0.49
CA ALA A 117 2.72 -5.36 -0.56
C ALA A 117 2.29 -4.92 -1.96
N ALA A 118 2.92 -5.46 -3.01
CA ALA A 118 2.53 -5.18 -4.39
C ALA A 118 1.13 -5.73 -4.73
N LEU A 119 0.80 -6.93 -4.26
CA LEU A 119 -0.52 -7.52 -4.43
C LEU A 119 -1.60 -6.71 -3.70
N GLY A 120 -1.30 -6.29 -2.47
CA GLY A 120 -2.18 -5.45 -1.65
C GLY A 120 -2.49 -4.12 -2.31
N GLU A 121 -1.48 -3.44 -2.82
CA GLU A 121 -1.68 -2.15 -3.49
C GLU A 121 -2.51 -2.30 -4.76
N ALA A 122 -2.23 -3.31 -5.60
CA ALA A 122 -3.02 -3.57 -6.80
C ALA A 122 -4.48 -3.91 -6.46
N LYS A 123 -4.73 -4.72 -5.43
CA LYS A 123 -6.09 -5.02 -4.96
C LYS A 123 -6.78 -3.77 -4.41
N ALA A 124 -6.12 -2.96 -3.59
CA ALA A 124 -6.69 -1.71 -3.07
C ALA A 124 -7.10 -0.76 -4.22
N LEU A 125 -6.24 -0.60 -5.23
CA LEU A 125 -6.55 0.17 -6.44
C LEU A 125 -7.76 -0.39 -7.21
N ARG A 126 -7.95 -1.72 -7.21
CA ARG A 126 -9.12 -2.37 -7.81
C ARG A 126 -10.40 -2.04 -7.04
N GLU A 127 -10.38 -2.12 -5.70
CA GLU A 127 -11.55 -1.82 -4.86
C GLU A 127 -12.01 -0.36 -4.99
N ILE A 128 -11.06 0.59 -5.08
CA ILE A 128 -11.39 2.01 -5.26
C ILE A 128 -11.76 2.38 -6.70
N GLY A 129 -11.54 1.47 -7.67
CA GLY A 129 -11.90 1.65 -9.07
C GLY A 129 -10.85 2.38 -9.93
N ASP A 130 -9.60 2.46 -9.46
CA ASP A 130 -8.51 3.15 -10.18
C ASP A 130 -7.56 2.21 -10.92
N LEU A 131 -7.61 0.90 -10.64
CA LEU A 131 -6.79 -0.10 -11.34
C LEU A 131 -7.25 -0.27 -12.80
N VAL A 132 -6.34 -0.11 -13.75
CA VAL A 132 -6.56 -0.38 -15.19
C VAL A 132 -5.94 -1.71 -15.61
N ALA A 133 -4.74 -2.03 -15.12
CA ALA A 133 -4.10 -3.32 -15.32
C ALA A 133 -2.99 -3.57 -14.30
N SER A 134 -2.68 -4.84 -14.06
CA SER A 134 -1.45 -5.27 -13.37
C SER A 134 -0.88 -6.47 -14.14
N GLY A 135 0.44 -6.66 -14.06
CA GLY A 135 1.11 -7.73 -14.79
C GLY A 135 2.63 -7.56 -14.83
N MET A 136 3.28 -8.40 -15.62
CA MET A 136 4.71 -8.29 -15.94
C MET A 136 4.91 -7.45 -17.20
N LEU A 137 5.83 -6.50 -17.17
CA LEU A 137 6.22 -5.70 -18.33
C LEU A 137 7.64 -6.05 -18.76
N SER A 138 7.82 -6.37 -20.04
CA SER A 138 9.12 -6.51 -20.70
C SER A 138 9.44 -5.27 -21.51
N ASP A 139 10.18 -4.33 -20.92
CA ASP A 139 10.64 -3.12 -21.60
C ASP A 139 12.12 -2.85 -21.29
N LYS A 140 12.95 -2.80 -22.33
CA LYS A 140 14.41 -2.64 -22.23
C LYS A 140 14.83 -1.30 -21.61
N LEU A 141 13.99 -0.27 -21.66
CA LEU A 141 14.24 1.03 -21.03
C LEU A 141 14.12 0.95 -19.51
N VAL A 142 13.33 -0.01 -19.01
CA VAL A 142 13.10 -0.21 -17.58
C VAL A 142 14.03 -1.27 -17.01
N SER A 143 14.11 -2.42 -17.65
CA SER A 143 14.87 -3.58 -17.17
C SER A 143 15.16 -4.56 -18.30
N ARG A 144 16.24 -5.34 -18.15
CA ARG A 144 16.53 -6.47 -19.06
C ARG A 144 15.61 -7.67 -18.83
N GLN A 145 15.01 -7.76 -17.65
CA GLN A 145 14.10 -8.82 -17.25
C GLN A 145 12.68 -8.28 -17.09
N PRO A 146 11.63 -9.10 -17.29
CA PRO A 146 10.27 -8.70 -16.99
C PRO A 146 10.14 -8.19 -15.55
N VAL A 147 9.46 -7.05 -15.36
CA VAL A 147 9.22 -6.45 -14.03
C VAL A 147 7.74 -6.35 -13.71
N PRO A 148 7.33 -6.51 -12.45
CA PRO A 148 5.93 -6.32 -12.06
C PRO A 148 5.54 -4.84 -12.14
N VAL A 149 4.38 -4.56 -12.73
CA VAL A 149 3.86 -3.20 -12.89
C VAL A 149 2.38 -3.12 -12.57
N ILE A 150 1.97 -1.95 -12.08
CA ILE A 150 0.58 -1.54 -11.88
C ILE A 150 0.32 -0.35 -12.81
N ILE A 151 -0.75 -0.40 -13.58
CA ILE A 151 -1.25 0.70 -14.41
C ILE A 151 -2.57 1.17 -13.81
N MET A 152 -2.63 2.46 -13.47
CA MET A 152 -3.75 3.06 -12.76
C MET A 152 -4.15 4.39 -13.40
N LEU A 153 -5.39 4.82 -13.14
CA LEU A 153 -5.87 6.13 -13.55
C LEU A 153 -5.04 7.24 -12.90
N LYS A 154 -4.62 8.23 -13.70
CA LYS A 154 -3.98 9.43 -13.21
C LYS A 154 -5.03 10.33 -12.55
N LYS A 155 -4.81 10.70 -11.29
CA LYS A 155 -5.66 11.68 -10.61
C LYS A 155 -5.32 13.13 -11.06
N PRO A 156 -6.33 14.02 -11.13
CA PRO A 156 -6.10 15.44 -11.36
C PRO A 156 -5.48 16.12 -10.14
N GLY A 157 -4.96 17.33 -10.34
CA GLY A 157 -4.34 18.15 -9.30
C GLY A 157 -2.83 17.97 -9.17
N ASP A 158 -2.26 18.74 -8.25
CA ASP A 158 -0.83 18.81 -7.96
C ASP A 158 -0.58 18.77 -6.45
N VAL A 159 0.63 18.45 -6.02
CA VAL A 159 1.01 18.56 -4.60
C VAL A 159 1.00 20.03 -4.20
N LEU A 160 0.35 20.38 -3.07
CA LEU A 160 0.07 21.76 -2.68
C LEU A 160 1.32 22.67 -2.75
N SER A 161 2.43 22.27 -2.11
CA SER A 161 3.69 23.03 -2.07
C SER A 161 4.33 23.25 -3.44
N THR A 162 3.96 22.45 -4.44
CA THR A 162 4.49 22.56 -5.79
C THR A 162 3.74 23.58 -6.64
N THR A 163 2.52 23.94 -6.26
CA THR A 163 1.66 24.88 -7.00
C THR A 163 2.22 26.30 -6.98
N LYS A 164 2.00 27.05 -8.07
CA LYS A 164 2.42 28.45 -8.18
C LYS A 164 1.75 29.33 -7.13
N ALA A 165 0.43 29.21 -6.97
CA ALA A 165 -0.35 30.00 -6.02
C ALA A 165 0.14 29.80 -4.57
N TYR A 166 0.44 28.55 -4.17
CA TYR A 166 1.01 28.30 -2.85
C TYR A 166 2.40 28.93 -2.71
N LYS A 167 3.30 28.75 -3.70
CA LYS A 167 4.67 29.31 -3.63
C LYS A 167 4.68 30.82 -3.47
N GLU A 168 3.82 31.53 -4.20
CA GLU A 168 3.71 32.99 -4.24
C GLU A 168 2.91 33.59 -3.07
N ALA A 169 2.12 32.77 -2.37
CA ALA A 169 1.32 33.20 -1.23
C ALA A 169 2.18 33.61 -0.01
N ASN A 170 1.66 34.57 0.77
CA ASN A 170 2.22 34.90 2.08
C ASN A 170 1.94 33.80 3.12
N VAL A 171 2.57 33.89 4.30
CA VAL A 171 2.50 32.87 5.35
C VAL A 171 1.05 32.58 5.78
N ALA A 172 0.23 33.61 5.97
CA ALA A 172 -1.16 33.44 6.41
C ALA A 172 -2.00 32.66 5.38
N ILE A 173 -1.83 32.96 4.09
CA ILE A 173 -2.52 32.26 3.01
C ILE A 173 -2.01 30.82 2.85
N LYS A 174 -0.70 30.58 2.99
CA LYS A 174 -0.14 29.22 2.99
C LYS A 174 -0.73 28.36 4.10
N GLU A 175 -0.85 28.92 5.30
CA GLU A 175 -1.43 28.23 6.44
C GLU A 175 -2.92 27.93 6.25
N GLN A 176 -3.66 28.88 5.68
CA GLN A 176 -5.05 28.65 5.27
C GLN A 176 -5.17 27.50 4.26
N MET A 177 -4.34 27.48 3.21
CA MET A 177 -4.35 26.41 2.20
C MET A 177 -3.99 25.04 2.80
N ARG A 178 -3.01 24.98 3.71
CA ARG A 178 -2.65 23.75 4.44
C ARG A 178 -3.84 23.24 5.25
N THR A 179 -4.50 24.13 6.00
CA THR A 179 -5.68 23.79 6.81
C THR A 179 -6.81 23.25 5.95
N GLN A 180 -7.13 23.92 4.82
CA GLN A 180 -8.14 23.46 3.87
C GLN A 180 -7.79 22.10 3.23
N THR A 181 -6.54 21.92 2.84
CA THR A 181 -6.03 20.66 2.26
C THR A 181 -6.16 19.51 3.24
N ASN A 182 -5.76 19.73 4.50
CA ASN A 182 -5.86 18.71 5.54
C ASN A 182 -7.33 18.34 5.76
N LYS A 183 -8.21 19.32 5.94
CA LYS A 183 -9.65 19.07 6.10
C LYS A 183 -10.23 18.20 4.96
N LEU A 184 -9.98 18.58 3.71
CA LEU A 184 -10.47 17.83 2.54
C LEU A 184 -9.88 16.42 2.46
N LYS A 185 -8.65 16.24 2.93
CA LYS A 185 -8.00 14.93 3.01
C LYS A 185 -8.67 14.03 4.04
N CYS A 186 -8.96 14.55 5.24
CA CYS A 186 -9.69 13.82 6.27
C CYS A 186 -11.06 13.36 5.75
N GLU A 187 -11.81 14.29 5.13
CA GLU A 187 -13.12 14.02 4.53
C GLU A 187 -13.03 12.93 3.44
N LYS A 188 -12.01 12.98 2.59
CA LYS A 188 -11.79 11.99 1.52
C LYS A 188 -11.42 10.61 2.09
N VAL A 189 -10.58 10.54 3.13
CA VAL A 189 -10.20 9.29 3.81
C VAL A 189 -11.43 8.66 4.47
N ALA A 190 -12.23 9.44 5.21
CA ALA A 190 -13.46 8.97 5.82
C ALA A 190 -14.46 8.45 4.78
N SER A 191 -14.68 9.22 3.71
CA SER A 191 -15.56 8.82 2.61
C SER A 191 -15.09 7.52 1.95
N LEU A 192 -13.78 7.35 1.72
CA LEU A 192 -13.21 6.14 1.14
C LEU A 192 -13.38 4.92 2.05
N ALA A 193 -13.16 5.09 3.36
CA ALA A 193 -13.34 4.03 4.33
C ALA A 193 -14.79 3.53 4.37
N VAL A 194 -15.76 4.43 4.32
CA VAL A 194 -17.19 4.06 4.34
C VAL A 194 -17.63 3.46 3.01
N THR A 195 -17.24 4.06 1.88
CA THR A 195 -17.80 3.70 0.57
C THR A 195 -17.04 2.57 -0.13
N LYS A 196 -15.74 2.45 0.13
CA LYS A 196 -14.84 1.47 -0.50
C LYS A 196 -14.26 0.47 0.48
N HIS A 197 -14.47 0.67 1.77
CA HIS A 197 -13.91 -0.18 2.82
C HIS A 197 -12.36 -0.22 2.81
N ILE A 198 -11.76 0.87 2.34
CA ILE A 198 -10.31 1.08 2.34
C ILE A 198 -10.02 2.35 3.15
N LEU A 199 -9.18 2.21 4.17
CA LEU A 199 -8.64 3.31 4.97
C LEU A 199 -7.23 3.64 4.49
N HIS A 200 -6.98 4.90 4.19
CA HIS A 200 -5.66 5.43 3.79
C HIS A 200 -5.16 6.36 4.90
N LEU A 201 -4.12 5.94 5.62
CA LEU A 201 -3.55 6.68 6.76
C LEU A 201 -2.21 7.36 6.42
N ASP A 202 -1.72 7.24 5.18
CA ASP A 202 -0.48 7.90 4.75
C ASP A 202 -0.72 9.37 4.38
N ASN A 203 -1.14 10.16 5.37
CA ASN A 203 -1.62 11.52 5.21
C ASN A 203 -0.50 12.56 5.01
N HIS A 204 0.66 12.19 4.45
CA HIS A 204 1.68 13.18 4.13
C HIS A 204 1.27 14.06 2.92
N GLU A 205 1.87 15.23 2.75
CA GLU A 205 1.46 16.20 1.71
C GLU A 205 1.54 15.60 0.29
N GLY A 206 2.61 14.87 0.00
CA GLY A 206 2.82 14.23 -1.31
C GLY A 206 1.78 13.19 -1.74
N ASN A 207 0.91 12.72 -0.84
CA ASN A 207 -0.15 11.75 -1.14
C ASN A 207 -1.53 12.39 -1.35
N GLY A 208 -1.60 13.73 -1.32
CA GLY A 208 -2.78 14.49 -1.69
C GLY A 208 -2.50 15.37 -2.90
N LEU A 209 -3.29 15.22 -3.95
CA LEU A 209 -3.30 16.11 -5.10
C LEU A 209 -4.44 17.11 -4.97
N VAL A 210 -4.11 18.41 -4.97
CA VAL A 210 -5.08 19.49 -4.83
C VAL A 210 -5.39 20.13 -6.18
N THR A 211 -6.64 20.56 -6.34
CA THR A 211 -7.01 21.53 -7.37
C THR A 211 -7.31 22.86 -6.69
N LEU A 212 -6.68 23.95 -7.13
CA LEU A 212 -6.85 25.28 -6.56
C LEU A 212 -7.83 26.13 -7.38
N SER A 213 -8.60 26.97 -6.69
CA SER A 213 -9.36 28.08 -7.26
C SER A 213 -8.85 29.38 -6.63
N GLY A 214 -7.93 30.05 -7.31
CA GLY A 214 -7.17 31.17 -6.75
C GLY A 214 -6.37 30.72 -5.52
N ASN A 215 -6.66 31.33 -4.36
CA ASN A 215 -6.02 31.00 -3.08
C ASN A 215 -6.78 29.97 -2.23
N THR A 216 -7.79 29.30 -2.79
CA THR A 216 -8.62 28.32 -2.09
C THR A 216 -8.40 26.92 -2.66
N VAL A 217 -8.35 25.92 -1.78
CA VAL A 217 -8.30 24.51 -2.17
C VAL A 217 -9.71 24.05 -2.54
N ALA A 218 -9.95 23.77 -3.83
CA ALA A 218 -11.27 23.47 -4.36
C ALA A 218 -11.61 21.97 -4.30
N SER A 219 -10.63 21.09 -4.49
CA SER A 219 -10.80 19.64 -4.38
C SER A 219 -9.49 18.95 -4.04
N LEU A 220 -9.60 17.69 -3.58
CA LEU A 220 -8.49 16.83 -3.25
C LEU A 220 -8.72 15.39 -3.74
N GLU A 221 -7.66 14.81 -4.28
CA GLU A 221 -7.58 13.39 -4.63
C GLU A 221 -6.45 12.71 -3.84
N LEU A 222 -6.72 11.50 -3.34
CA LEU A 222 -5.73 10.68 -2.67
C LEU A 222 -4.98 9.82 -3.69
N ILE A 223 -3.69 9.62 -3.44
CA ILE A 223 -2.83 8.73 -4.22
C ILE A 223 -1.98 7.87 -3.27
N ASP A 224 -1.28 6.88 -3.85
CA ASP A 224 -0.36 5.96 -3.16
C ASP A 224 -1.03 5.10 -2.07
N PHE A 225 -1.78 4.08 -2.49
CA PHE A 225 -2.46 3.11 -1.61
C PHE A 225 -1.53 1.95 -1.18
N GLY A 226 -0.28 2.30 -0.86
CA GLY A 226 0.76 1.35 -0.50
C GLY A 226 0.75 0.94 0.97
N VAL A 227 1.65 0.03 1.31
CA VAL A 227 1.97 -0.34 2.71
C VAL A 227 2.94 0.67 3.34
N PRO A 228 2.96 0.81 4.68
CA PRO A 228 2.14 0.08 5.68
C PRO A 228 0.79 0.71 5.97
N ASP A 229 0.49 1.87 5.41
CA ASP A 229 -0.55 2.77 5.94
C ASP A 229 -1.90 2.67 5.20
N THR A 230 -2.15 1.55 4.52
CA THR A 230 -3.45 1.26 3.90
C THR A 230 -4.06 0.00 4.52
N TYR A 231 -5.35 0.06 4.86
CA TYR A 231 -6.05 -0.97 5.61
C TYR A 231 -7.43 -1.30 5.03
N LEU A 232 -7.85 -2.54 5.20
CA LEU A 232 -9.23 -2.98 5.09
C LEU A 232 -10.00 -2.61 6.36
N VAL A 233 -11.22 -2.11 6.19
CA VAL A 233 -12.11 -1.79 7.29
C VAL A 233 -13.44 -2.53 7.17
N ARG A 234 -14.12 -2.69 8.31
CA ARG A 234 -15.45 -3.31 8.38
C ARG A 234 -16.44 -2.56 7.51
N LYS A 235 -17.37 -3.29 6.90
CA LYS A 235 -18.49 -2.70 6.15
C LYS A 235 -19.40 -1.79 6.99
N SER A 236 -19.40 -1.99 8.30
CA SER A 236 -20.22 -1.21 9.25
C SER A 236 -19.57 0.10 9.68
N VAL A 237 -18.35 0.41 9.22
CA VAL A 237 -17.65 1.65 9.57
C VAL A 237 -18.46 2.86 9.14
N LYS A 238 -18.47 3.89 9.99
CA LYS A 238 -19.10 5.18 9.74
C LYS A 238 -18.04 6.26 9.66
N GLU A 239 -18.36 7.39 9.03
CA GLU A 239 -17.42 8.51 8.90
C GLU A 239 -16.96 9.02 10.28
N ALA A 240 -17.85 9.03 11.28
CA ALA A 240 -17.53 9.41 12.65
C ALA A 240 -16.45 8.51 13.27
N ASP A 241 -16.44 7.21 12.97
CA ASP A 241 -15.44 6.28 13.49
C ASP A 241 -14.04 6.65 12.98
N VAL A 242 -13.96 7.11 11.72
CA VAL A 242 -12.70 7.47 11.05
C VAL A 242 -12.21 8.84 11.49
N ALA A 243 -13.13 9.80 11.64
CA ALA A 243 -12.84 11.17 12.09
C ALA A 243 -12.12 11.22 13.45
N GLU A 244 -12.40 10.26 14.34
CA GLU A 244 -11.79 10.19 15.68
C GLU A 244 -10.31 9.80 15.68
N ILE A 245 -9.86 8.98 14.72
CA ILE A 245 -8.44 8.58 14.59
C ILE A 245 -7.56 9.77 14.22
N GLU A 246 -8.14 10.67 13.45
CA GLU A 246 -7.40 11.71 12.76
C GLU A 246 -7.14 12.93 13.67
N SER A 247 -7.90 13.07 14.76
CA SER A 247 -7.71 14.11 15.78
C SER A 247 -6.40 13.94 16.57
N PRO A 248 -5.53 14.97 16.64
CA PRO A 248 -4.28 14.95 17.40
C PRO A 248 -4.44 14.60 18.89
N ILE A 249 -5.63 14.77 19.46
CA ILE A 249 -5.90 14.49 20.88
C ILE A 249 -5.83 12.97 21.16
N SER A 250 -6.17 12.12 20.19
CA SER A 250 -6.07 10.67 20.34
C SER A 250 -4.62 10.16 20.29
N LEU A 251 -3.77 10.83 19.49
CA LEU A 251 -2.35 10.49 19.34
C LEU A 251 -1.45 11.08 20.45
N MET A 252 -1.82 12.23 21.04
CA MET A 252 -1.04 12.82 22.14
C MET A 252 -1.12 12.04 23.47
N ASN A 253 -2.23 11.35 23.75
CA ASN A 253 -2.34 10.51 24.95
C ASN A 253 -1.51 9.21 24.89
N VAL A 254 -1.01 8.85 23.71
CA VAL A 254 -0.12 7.68 23.52
C VAL A 254 1.36 8.08 23.57
N LEU A 255 1.69 9.36 23.41
CA LEU A 255 3.06 9.87 23.33
C LEU A 255 3.55 10.57 24.61
N SER A 256 2.75 10.68 25.66
CA SER A 256 3.13 11.31 26.94
C SER A 256 4.16 10.52 27.77
N HIS A 257 4.74 9.44 27.23
CA HIS A 257 5.83 8.67 27.85
C HIS A 257 7.11 8.62 27.00
N ALA A 258 7.26 9.48 25.98
CA ALA A 258 8.51 9.62 25.24
C ALA A 258 9.03 11.06 25.35
N GLU A 259 10.26 11.16 25.85
CA GLU A 259 11.00 12.37 26.16
C GLU A 259 11.17 13.31 24.94
N SER A 260 11.08 14.62 25.22
CA SER A 260 11.86 15.69 24.58
C SER A 260 12.12 15.57 23.07
N CYS A 261 11.19 16.08 22.25
CA CYS A 261 11.49 16.48 20.87
C CYS A 261 11.13 17.96 20.66
N ASN A 262 12.14 18.76 20.30
CA ASN A 262 11.98 20.12 19.80
C ASN A 262 11.06 20.12 18.57
N ALA A 263 9.99 20.90 18.62
CA ALA A 263 9.01 21.00 17.54
C ALA A 263 9.57 21.83 16.37
N THR A 264 10.18 21.17 15.41
CA THR A 264 10.36 21.69 14.06
C THR A 264 9.38 20.96 13.14
N GLU A 265 8.42 21.73 12.61
CA GLU A 265 7.61 21.53 11.40
C GLU A 265 7.66 20.13 10.74
N GLU A 266 6.99 19.11 11.33
CA GLU A 266 6.67 17.86 10.62
C GLU A 266 5.53 17.13 11.36
N THR A 267 4.50 16.71 10.60
CA THR A 267 3.25 16.02 11.03
C THR A 267 2.15 16.88 11.70
N MET A 268 1.38 17.62 10.89
CA MET A 268 0.03 18.06 11.28
C MET A 268 -0.96 16.92 11.00
N GLN A 269 -1.37 16.22 12.06
CA GLN A 269 -2.50 15.29 12.04
C GLN A 269 -3.84 16.06 12.01
N CYS A 270 -4.81 15.50 11.31
CA CYS A 270 -6.13 16.05 11.00
C CYS A 270 -6.93 16.54 12.23
N LYS A 271 -6.94 17.85 12.51
CA LYS A 271 -7.94 18.42 13.43
C LYS A 271 -9.26 18.61 12.68
N ILE A 272 -10.30 17.88 13.08
CA ILE A 272 -11.71 18.20 12.77
C ILE A 272 -12.26 19.03 13.92
#